data_AF-A0AAN9K669-F1
#
_entry.id   AF-A0AAN9K669-F1
#
_cell.length_a   1.000
_cell.length_b   1.000
_cell.length_c   1.000
_cell.angle_alpha   90.00
_cell.angle_beta   90.00
_cell.angle_gamma   90.00
#
_symmetry.space_group_name_H-M   'P 1'
#
loop_
_entity.id
_entity.type
_entity.pdbx_description
1 polymer ?
#
loop_
_entity_poly.entity_id
_entity_poly.type
_entity_poly.pdbx_seq_one_letter_code
_entity_poly.pdbx_strand_id
1 'polypeptide(L)'
;MTRSLILLIVMTIRAGFGRQIYTILRYEAVYAKYTSKFGSFHPTKATNYSKEIMASFSVEEFIGNGILKELLQKLLEEGWDDVPTLKIMSSEDMDLLYMTQKQKDALGIRSYLHDRGLMQYADKMEDCGKTLAELLNISTVDLGTQFEMKRGHIARFIDRTRFDDSFKLRAIAARRRFSMKMHREDSIPKSVGSNSSNSIMRSHARSNPASDRSIEQSIADMKIKDGYVFKGIVGAGPAEPRACGCVNPPPISDQVAPYSAIENISVQKLTPEYKIGMEPLVKTKAPPLKASELWSDKPALFLCLRRPGCIMCRAEAHQVYSRKAMFDALGVQLFTILHEHIESEVKDFWPRYWGGVVLLDRGRDFYKALGGGKLPKEKFLAGFLLNPRALSNFKRAKATEFEYNFKGEGEIKGGLFLVGSGKSGIAYQFIERNFGDWAPLAEVIEICTQMKPFTKVQLVELSFYQNTMFFFLGAE
;
A
#
# COMPACT_ATOMS: atom_id res chain seq x y z
N MET A 1 57.19 -12.17 -24.12
CA MET A 1 55.91 -11.51 -24.53
C MET A 1 54.96 -11.20 -23.38
N THR A 2 55.10 -11.79 -22.18
CA THR A 2 54.13 -11.67 -21.08
C THR A 2 54.37 -10.51 -20.10
N ARG A 3 55.58 -9.94 -19.99
CA ARG A 3 55.83 -8.78 -19.10
C ARG A 3 55.44 -7.43 -19.71
N SER A 4 55.53 -7.28 -21.03
CA SER A 4 55.18 -6.02 -21.72
C SER A 4 53.66 -5.78 -21.76
N LEU A 5 52.84 -6.84 -21.75
CA LEU A 5 51.38 -6.72 -21.78
C LEU A 5 50.81 -6.27 -20.42
N ILE A 6 51.42 -6.72 -19.31
CA ILE A 6 51.03 -6.30 -17.95
C ILE A 6 51.38 -4.84 -17.72
N LEU A 7 52.53 -4.37 -18.22
CA LEU A 7 52.91 -2.95 -18.12
C LEU A 7 51.96 -2.05 -18.92
N LEU A 8 51.50 -2.50 -20.09
CA LEU A 8 50.55 -1.76 -20.94
C LEU A 8 49.15 -1.68 -20.27
N ILE A 9 48.70 -2.75 -19.62
CA ILE A 9 47.43 -2.77 -18.87
C ILE A 9 47.49 -1.86 -17.64
N VAL A 10 48.58 -1.90 -16.88
CA VAL A 10 48.77 -1.02 -15.71
C VAL A 10 48.87 0.45 -16.13
N MET A 11 49.55 0.76 -17.25
CA MET A 11 49.63 2.13 -17.78
C MET A 11 48.28 2.63 -18.33
N THR A 12 47.48 1.75 -18.94
CA THR A 12 46.14 2.10 -19.45
C THR A 12 45.14 2.35 -18.31
N ILE A 13 45.22 1.56 -17.23
CA ILE A 13 44.40 1.76 -16.02
C ILE A 13 44.79 3.08 -15.30
N ARG A 14 46.08 3.40 -15.24
CA ARG A 14 46.56 4.66 -14.61
C ARG A 14 46.18 5.90 -15.43
N ALA A 15 46.15 5.80 -16.77
CA ALA A 15 45.70 6.88 -17.65
C ALA A 15 44.17 7.10 -17.61
N GLY A 16 43.38 6.03 -17.40
CA GLY A 16 41.93 6.10 -17.21
C GLY A 16 41.53 6.72 -15.86
N PHE A 17 42.18 6.31 -14.77
CA PHE A 17 41.95 6.86 -13.44
C PHE A 17 42.38 8.34 -13.33
N GLY A 18 43.47 8.73 -14.01
CA GLY A 18 43.92 10.12 -14.05
C GLY A 18 42.89 11.08 -14.66
N ARG A 19 42.15 10.66 -15.70
CA ARG A 19 41.11 11.50 -16.33
C ARG A 19 39.82 11.58 -15.50
N GLN A 20 39.45 10.52 -14.79
CA GLN A 20 38.30 10.55 -13.87
C GLN A 20 38.57 11.43 -12.65
N ILE A 21 39.77 11.38 -12.08
CA ILE A 21 40.17 12.26 -10.96
C ILE A 21 40.26 13.73 -11.42
N TYR A 22 40.76 14.00 -12.63
CA TYR A 22 40.79 15.38 -13.17
C TYR A 22 39.39 15.94 -13.46
N THR A 23 38.41 15.09 -13.77
CA THR A 23 37.02 15.50 -14.00
C THR A 23 36.28 15.76 -12.68
N ILE A 24 36.56 14.96 -11.65
CA ILE A 24 36.02 15.15 -10.29
C ILE A 24 36.62 16.42 -9.64
N LEU A 25 37.93 16.63 -9.77
CA LEU A 25 38.60 17.85 -9.25
C LEU A 25 38.16 19.12 -9.99
N ARG A 26 37.80 19.05 -11.29
CA ARG A 26 37.18 20.17 -12.00
C ARG A 26 35.76 20.46 -11.53
N TYR A 27 34.98 19.43 -11.18
CA TYR A 27 33.64 19.61 -10.62
C TYR A 27 33.68 20.26 -9.24
N GLU A 28 34.60 19.84 -8.36
CA GLU A 28 34.78 20.47 -7.05
C GLU A 28 35.32 21.91 -7.16
N ALA A 29 36.24 22.19 -8.10
CA ALA A 29 36.74 23.55 -8.32
C ALA A 29 35.68 24.50 -8.91
N VAL A 30 34.73 23.99 -9.70
CA VAL A 30 33.58 24.78 -10.20
C VAL A 30 32.55 24.98 -9.09
N TYR A 31 32.34 24.00 -8.21
CA TYR A 31 31.46 24.14 -7.04
C TYR A 31 32.02 25.13 -6.00
N ALA A 32 33.33 25.07 -5.73
CA ALA A 32 34.02 25.98 -4.81
C ALA A 32 34.04 27.44 -5.31
N LYS A 33 33.96 27.65 -6.64
CA LYS A 33 33.87 28.99 -7.24
C LYS A 33 32.45 29.56 -7.25
N TYR A 34 31.43 28.70 -7.10
CA TYR A 34 30.02 29.11 -6.97
C TYR A 34 29.63 29.42 -5.53
N THR A 35 30.31 28.84 -4.54
CA THR A 35 30.07 29.11 -3.10
C THR A 35 30.77 30.36 -2.57
N SER A 36 31.70 30.96 -3.33
CA SER A 36 32.41 32.19 -2.91
C SER A 36 31.67 33.50 -3.23
N LYS A 37 30.42 33.46 -3.71
CA LYS A 37 29.68 34.65 -4.16
C LYS A 37 28.37 34.94 -3.42
N PHE A 38 28.05 34.21 -2.36
CA PHE A 38 26.98 34.58 -1.43
C PHE A 38 27.52 34.59 -0.01
N GLY A 39 27.59 35.80 0.57
CA GLY A 39 28.15 36.06 1.88
C GLY A 39 27.36 35.42 3.02
N SER A 40 28.15 34.99 4.01
CA SER A 40 27.85 34.83 5.44
C SER A 40 26.39 34.90 5.90
N PHE A 41 25.85 33.74 6.29
CA PHE A 41 24.91 33.66 7.40
C PHE A 41 25.30 32.47 8.27
N HIS A 42 25.68 32.74 9.53
CA HIS A 42 25.94 31.70 10.53
C HIS A 42 24.62 30.99 10.90
N PRO A 43 24.54 29.65 10.83
CA PRO A 43 23.48 28.92 11.49
C PRO A 43 23.96 28.43 12.85
N THR A 44 23.28 28.89 13.90
CA THR A 44 23.28 28.31 15.24
C THR A 44 22.84 26.83 15.22
N LYS A 45 23.28 26.07 16.24
CA LYS A 45 23.18 24.62 16.50
C LYS A 45 21.77 23.95 16.44
N ALA A 46 20.82 24.40 15.63
CA ALA A 46 19.44 23.92 15.63
C ALA A 46 19.04 23.01 14.45
N THR A 47 19.94 22.67 13.52
CA THR A 47 19.54 22.06 12.22
C THR A 47 19.75 20.55 12.07
N ASN A 48 20.20 19.84 13.11
CA ASN A 48 20.31 18.37 13.03
C ASN A 48 19.12 17.62 13.64
N TYR A 49 18.19 18.28 14.34
CA TYR A 49 17.04 17.62 14.97
C TYR A 49 15.74 17.68 14.14
N SER A 50 15.69 18.52 13.10
CA SER A 50 14.49 18.70 12.26
C SER A 50 14.52 17.91 10.96
N LYS A 51 15.63 17.22 10.65
CA LYS A 51 15.76 16.37 9.45
C LYS A 51 15.24 14.94 9.62
N GLU A 52 14.94 14.52 10.85
CA GLU A 52 14.33 13.21 11.16
C GLU A 52 12.80 13.22 11.17
N ILE A 53 12.17 14.39 11.05
CA ILE A 53 10.70 14.46 11.04
C ILE A 53 10.22 14.09 9.63
N MET A 54 9.80 12.83 9.50
CA MET A 54 9.24 12.13 8.31
C MET A 54 10.25 11.43 7.40
N ALA A 55 11.28 10.78 7.97
CA ALA A 55 11.70 9.51 7.37
C ALA A 55 10.56 8.49 7.58
N SER A 56 10.19 7.75 6.54
CA SER A 56 9.25 6.62 6.71
C SER A 56 9.92 5.60 7.62
N PHE A 57 9.39 5.40 8.84
CA PHE A 57 9.86 4.32 9.71
C PHE A 57 9.77 3.00 8.94
N SER A 58 10.87 2.25 8.91
CA SER A 58 10.78 0.84 8.49
C SER A 58 9.99 0.04 9.54
N VAL A 59 9.51 -1.15 9.17
CA VAL A 59 8.84 -2.02 10.16
C VAL A 59 9.79 -2.39 11.28
N GLU A 60 11.06 -2.64 10.97
CA GLU A 60 12.10 -2.96 11.96
C GLU A 60 12.34 -1.79 12.92
N GLU A 61 12.40 -0.56 12.41
CA GLU A 61 12.53 0.65 13.23
C GLU A 61 11.29 0.89 14.10
N PHE A 62 10.10 0.61 13.57
CA PHE A 62 8.85 0.75 14.31
C PHE A 62 8.70 -0.32 15.39
N ILE A 63 9.02 -1.58 15.08
CA ILE A 63 8.96 -2.73 15.99
C ILE A 63 10.05 -2.66 17.06
N GLY A 64 11.20 -2.04 16.75
CA GLY A 64 12.28 -1.78 17.69
C GLY A 64 12.87 -3.06 18.31
N ASN A 65 13.45 -2.92 19.50
CA ASN A 65 14.10 -4.03 20.19
C ASN A 65 13.29 -4.63 21.34
N GLY A 66 12.03 -4.20 21.49
CA GLY A 66 11.13 -4.68 22.54
C GLY A 66 10.47 -6.03 22.22
N ILE A 67 9.39 -6.32 22.94
CA ILE A 67 8.66 -7.61 22.89
C ILE A 67 8.06 -7.95 21.51
N LEU A 68 7.90 -6.95 20.64
CA LEU A 68 7.41 -7.15 19.27
C LEU A 68 8.48 -7.71 18.32
N LYS A 69 9.77 -7.62 18.68
CA LYS A 69 10.88 -8.12 17.84
C LYS A 69 10.76 -9.62 17.57
N GLU A 70 10.27 -10.39 18.53
CA GLU A 70 10.02 -11.82 18.41
C GLU A 70 8.95 -12.16 17.35
N LEU A 71 8.04 -11.21 17.07
CA LEU A 71 6.99 -11.36 16.07
C LEU A 71 7.38 -10.83 14.70
N LEU A 72 8.52 -10.15 14.56
CA LEU A 72 8.90 -9.45 13.33
C LEU A 72 8.83 -10.36 12.11
N GLN A 73 9.48 -11.53 12.17
CA GLN A 73 9.49 -12.47 11.05
C GLN A 73 8.09 -12.96 10.67
N LYS A 74 7.26 -13.27 11.67
CA LYS A 74 5.88 -13.72 11.47
C LYS A 74 4.98 -12.61 10.91
N LEU A 75 5.18 -11.37 11.35
CA LEU A 75 4.47 -10.20 10.85
C LEU A 75 4.78 -9.99 9.36
N LEU A 76 6.06 -10.07 8.98
CA LEU A 76 6.49 -9.95 7.57
C LEU A 76 5.92 -11.09 6.71
N GLU A 77 5.96 -12.34 7.19
CA GLU A 77 5.41 -13.50 6.48
C GLU A 77 3.89 -13.42 6.26
N GLU A 78 3.17 -12.86 7.22
CA GLU A 78 1.71 -12.67 7.18
C GLU A 78 1.28 -11.34 6.51
N GLY A 79 2.24 -10.60 5.92
CA GLY A 79 1.97 -9.39 5.12
C GLY A 79 1.72 -8.11 5.93
N TRP A 80 2.21 -8.06 7.17
CA TRP A 80 2.26 -6.86 8.02
C TRP A 80 3.63 -6.17 7.88
N ASP A 81 3.95 -5.78 6.65
CA ASP A 81 5.26 -5.30 6.21
C ASP A 81 5.37 -3.78 6.09
N ASP A 82 4.37 -3.03 6.59
CA ASP A 82 4.41 -1.58 6.70
C ASP A 82 3.83 -1.04 8.03
N VAL A 83 4.34 0.10 8.49
CA VAL A 83 3.90 0.71 9.75
C VAL A 83 2.42 1.10 9.73
N PRO A 84 1.86 1.72 8.66
CA PRO A 84 0.43 1.97 8.56
C PRO A 84 -0.45 0.73 8.75
N THR A 85 -0.11 -0.41 8.14
CA THR A 85 -0.87 -1.67 8.31
C THR A 85 -0.78 -2.19 9.75
N LEU A 86 0.41 -2.20 10.36
CA LEU A 86 0.58 -2.59 11.77
C LEU A 86 -0.29 -1.76 12.72
N LYS A 87 -0.40 -0.45 12.47
CA LYS A 87 -1.19 0.47 13.31
C LYS A 87 -2.71 0.25 13.23
N ILE A 88 -3.20 -0.38 12.17
CA ILE A 88 -4.63 -0.66 11.97
C ILE A 88 -5.01 -2.13 12.23
N MET A 89 -4.05 -2.95 12.65
CA MET A 89 -4.26 -4.35 13.00
C MET A 89 -5.39 -4.49 14.03
N SER A 90 -6.40 -5.32 13.71
CA SER A 90 -7.56 -5.52 14.57
C SER A 90 -7.26 -6.46 15.75
N SER A 91 -8.15 -6.52 16.74
CA SER A 91 -7.99 -7.50 17.84
C SER A 91 -8.01 -8.93 17.30
N GLU A 92 -8.87 -9.18 16.31
CA GLU A 92 -9.02 -10.47 15.65
C GLU A 92 -7.75 -10.86 14.88
N ASP A 93 -7.10 -9.92 14.19
CA ASP A 93 -5.82 -10.16 13.52
C ASP A 93 -4.71 -10.48 14.53
N MET A 94 -4.66 -9.74 15.64
CA MET A 94 -3.71 -10.03 16.73
C MET A 94 -3.97 -11.41 17.36
N ASP A 95 -5.23 -11.84 17.45
CA ASP A 95 -5.61 -13.17 17.92
C ASP A 95 -5.20 -14.27 16.94
N LEU A 96 -5.36 -14.06 15.63
CA LEU A 96 -4.91 -14.98 14.57
C LEU A 96 -3.38 -15.12 14.54
N LEU A 97 -2.67 -14.04 14.84
CA LEU A 97 -1.21 -14.06 15.01
C LEU A 97 -0.77 -14.67 16.35
N TYR A 98 -1.71 -15.10 17.20
CA TYR A 98 -1.45 -15.60 18.54
C TYR A 98 -0.62 -14.62 19.40
N MET A 99 -0.86 -13.32 19.23
CA MET A 99 -0.17 -12.30 20.01
C MET A 99 -0.58 -12.36 21.48
N THR A 100 0.41 -12.30 22.36
CA THR A 100 0.18 -12.15 23.80
C THR A 100 -0.39 -10.77 24.11
N GLN A 101 -1.11 -10.62 25.23
CA GLN A 101 -1.67 -9.32 25.63
C GLN A 101 -0.58 -8.23 25.73
N LYS A 102 0.63 -8.58 26.21
CA LYS A 102 1.77 -7.66 26.27
C LYS A 102 2.20 -7.15 24.89
N GLN A 103 2.19 -8.01 23.88
CA GLN A 103 2.50 -7.63 22.49
C GLN A 103 1.40 -6.73 21.92
N LYS A 104 0.12 -6.99 22.22
CA LYS A 104 -0.99 -6.11 21.81
C LYS A 104 -0.86 -4.71 22.42
N ASP A 105 -0.53 -4.64 23.70
CA ASP A 105 -0.33 -3.38 24.42
C ASP A 105 0.88 -2.62 23.86
N ALA A 106 1.99 -3.33 23.60
CA ALA A 106 3.19 -2.75 22.99
C ALA A 106 2.92 -2.15 21.62
N LEU A 107 2.16 -2.84 20.76
CA LEU A 107 1.76 -2.33 19.45
C LEU A 107 0.91 -1.07 19.57
N GLY A 108 0.01 -1.00 20.57
CA GLY A 108 -0.77 0.19 20.88
C GLY A 108 0.08 1.38 21.34
N ILE A 109 1.07 1.13 22.20
CA ILE A 109 2.01 2.15 22.70
C ILE A 109 2.85 2.72 21.55
N ARG A 110 3.46 1.87 20.72
CA ARG A 110 4.24 2.29 19.56
C ARG A 110 3.42 3.10 18.58
N SER A 111 2.21 2.64 18.27
CA SER A 111 1.28 3.37 17.39
C SER A 111 1.02 4.79 17.90
N TYR A 112 0.81 4.93 19.22
CA TYR A 112 0.56 6.21 19.86
C TYR A 112 1.76 7.16 19.83
N LEU A 113 2.96 6.62 20.10
CA LEU A 113 4.21 7.36 20.11
C LEU A 113 4.65 7.77 18.71
N HIS A 114 4.48 6.90 17.73
CA HIS A 114 4.77 7.16 16.32
C HIS A 114 4.00 8.39 15.81
N ASP A 115 2.70 8.45 16.09
CA ASP A 115 1.84 9.58 15.66
C ASP A 115 2.20 10.92 16.30
N ARG A 116 3.02 10.88 17.35
CA ARG A 116 3.49 12.05 18.08
C ARG A 116 4.97 12.36 17.85
N GLY A 117 5.67 11.54 17.05
CA GLY A 117 7.12 11.64 16.85
C GLY A 117 7.88 11.46 18.16
N LEU A 118 7.52 10.40 18.91
CA LEU A 118 8.01 10.06 20.24
C LEU A 118 8.58 8.63 20.33
N MET A 119 8.93 8.01 19.18
CA MET A 119 9.38 6.61 19.12
C MET A 119 10.65 6.31 19.93
N GLN A 120 11.47 7.31 20.24
CA GLN A 120 12.65 7.13 21.09
C GLN A 120 12.34 6.66 22.52
N TYR A 121 11.08 6.69 22.95
CA TYR A 121 10.64 6.23 24.27
C TYR A 121 9.95 4.86 24.23
N ALA A 122 9.75 4.27 23.05
CA ALA A 122 8.91 3.09 22.85
C ALA A 122 9.40 1.88 23.65
N ASP A 123 10.64 1.43 23.41
CA ASP A 123 11.22 0.26 24.08
C ASP A 123 11.11 0.37 25.61
N LYS A 124 11.48 1.53 26.18
CA LYS A 124 11.42 1.77 27.63
C LYS A 124 9.99 1.79 28.19
N MET A 125 9.02 2.27 27.40
CA MET A 125 7.61 2.30 27.79
C MET A 125 6.95 0.93 27.71
N GLU A 126 7.39 0.07 26.81
CA GLU A 126 6.90 -1.32 26.71
C GLU A 126 7.46 -2.18 27.84
N ASP A 127 8.75 -2.03 28.16
CA ASP A 127 9.42 -2.80 29.21
C ASP A 127 8.84 -2.55 30.61
N CYS A 128 8.20 -1.40 30.83
CA CYS A 128 7.56 -1.10 32.12
C CYS A 128 6.28 -1.92 32.36
N GLY A 129 5.77 -2.63 31.35
CA GLY A 129 4.62 -3.52 31.44
C GLY A 129 3.27 -2.83 31.69
N LYS A 130 3.23 -1.50 31.63
CA LYS A 130 1.99 -0.70 31.75
C LYS A 130 1.31 -0.57 30.40
N THR A 131 -0.01 -0.57 30.41
CA THR A 131 -0.84 -0.25 29.24
C THR A 131 -0.72 1.23 28.87
N LEU A 132 -1.08 1.58 27.64
CA LEU A 132 -1.13 2.98 27.21
C LEU A 132 -2.03 3.84 28.12
N ALA A 133 -3.16 3.30 28.60
CA ALA A 133 -4.06 4.01 29.49
C ALA A 133 -3.40 4.34 30.84
N GLU A 134 -2.63 3.41 31.39
CA GLU A 134 -1.87 3.63 32.61
C GLU A 134 -0.73 4.62 32.39
N LEU A 135 -0.01 4.52 31.28
CA LEU A 135 1.05 5.48 30.91
C LEU A 135 0.53 6.91 30.76
N LEU A 136 -0.67 7.10 30.19
CA LEU A 136 -1.31 8.41 30.05
C LEU A 136 -1.80 9.01 31.37
N ASN A 137 -1.86 8.22 32.44
CA ASN A 137 -2.23 8.66 33.79
C ASN A 137 -1.00 8.87 34.70
N ILE A 138 0.22 8.62 34.20
CA ILE A 138 1.45 8.90 34.94
C ILE A 138 1.63 10.42 35.10
N SER A 139 2.15 10.84 36.25
CA SER A 139 2.42 12.26 36.51
C SER A 139 3.47 12.81 35.54
N THR A 140 3.41 14.10 35.24
CA THR A 140 4.42 14.74 34.37
C THR A 140 5.83 14.67 34.95
N VAL A 141 5.94 14.63 36.28
CA VAL A 141 7.21 14.45 37.00
C VAL A 141 7.75 13.04 36.74
N ASP A 142 6.90 12.03 36.90
CA ASP A 142 7.27 10.62 36.67
C ASP A 142 7.60 10.32 35.20
N LEU A 143 6.92 10.97 34.25
CA LEU A 143 7.28 10.87 32.83
C LEU A 143 8.69 11.40 32.56
N GLY A 144 9.09 12.48 33.26
CA GLY A 144 10.43 13.05 33.17
C GLY A 144 11.49 12.19 33.86
N THR A 145 11.18 11.60 35.02
CA THR A 145 12.17 10.84 35.82
C THR A 145 12.28 9.37 35.39
N GLN A 146 11.16 8.69 35.13
CA GLN A 146 11.15 7.25 34.79
C GLN A 146 11.52 7.02 33.33
N PHE A 147 11.04 7.87 32.41
CA PHE A 147 11.23 7.71 30.97
C PHE A 147 12.20 8.73 30.36
N GLU A 148 12.82 9.58 31.18
CA GLU A 148 13.74 10.65 30.74
C GLU A 148 13.11 11.57 29.68
N MET A 149 11.80 11.75 29.77
CA MET A 149 11.06 12.46 28.74
C MET A 149 11.29 13.97 28.85
N LYS A 150 11.78 14.57 27.77
CA LYS A 150 11.96 16.03 27.69
C LYS A 150 10.62 16.75 27.88
N ARG A 151 10.62 17.94 28.51
CA ARG A 151 9.40 18.73 28.80
C ARG A 151 8.49 18.94 27.58
N GLY A 152 9.05 19.25 26.41
CA GLY A 152 8.28 19.39 25.17
C GLY A 152 7.71 18.08 24.62
N HIS A 153 8.33 16.94 24.96
CA HIS A 153 7.86 15.61 24.58
C HIS A 153 6.74 15.15 25.52
N ILE A 154 6.84 15.47 26.82
CA ILE A 154 5.76 15.28 27.79
C ILE A 154 4.51 16.01 27.32
N ALA A 155 4.63 17.28 26.91
CA ALA A 155 3.51 18.04 26.37
C ALA A 155 2.85 17.33 25.18
N ARG A 156 3.64 16.85 24.21
CA ARG A 156 3.13 16.08 23.05
C ARG A 156 2.50 14.74 23.44
N PHE A 157 3.08 14.07 24.45
CA PHE A 157 2.62 12.77 24.93
C PHE A 157 1.26 12.87 25.62
N ILE A 158 1.03 13.89 26.44
CA ILE A 158 -0.24 14.07 27.15
C ILE A 158 -1.27 14.89 26.35
N ASP A 159 -0.86 15.48 25.23
CA ASP A 159 -1.74 16.30 24.39
C ASP A 159 -2.85 15.44 23.76
N ARG A 160 -4.05 15.65 24.29
CA ARG A 160 -5.30 15.04 23.81
C ARG A 160 -5.90 15.79 22.62
N THR A 161 -5.37 16.97 22.27
CA THR A 161 -5.95 17.83 21.22
C THR A 161 -5.55 17.41 19.80
N ARG A 162 -4.51 16.59 19.63
CA ARG A 162 -4.06 16.11 18.32
C ARG A 162 -4.71 14.82 17.82
N PHE A 163 -5.44 14.07 18.64
CA PHE A 163 -6.13 12.84 18.22
C PHE A 163 -7.21 12.43 19.23
N ASP A 164 -8.48 12.69 18.92
CA ASP A 164 -9.65 12.16 19.65
C ASP A 164 -10.75 11.62 18.69
N ASP A 165 -10.38 11.17 17.49
CA ASP A 165 -11.33 10.50 16.58
C ASP A 165 -11.23 8.97 16.64
N SER A 166 -10.07 8.37 16.93
CA SER A 166 -9.95 6.89 16.99
C SER A 166 -10.49 6.28 18.30
N PHE A 167 -10.38 6.99 19.42
CA PHE A 167 -10.87 6.52 20.73
C PHE A 167 -12.38 6.72 20.91
N LYS A 168 -12.96 7.79 20.35
CA LYS A 168 -14.42 8.00 20.32
C LYS A 168 -15.16 6.92 19.53
N LEU A 169 -14.56 6.40 18.45
CA LEU A 169 -15.13 5.29 17.67
C LEU A 169 -15.27 4.00 18.49
N ARG A 170 -14.31 3.70 19.36
CA ARG A 170 -14.37 2.52 20.26
C ARG A 170 -15.43 2.67 21.37
N ALA A 171 -15.57 3.86 21.96
CA ALA A 171 -16.54 4.10 23.05
C ALA A 171 -18.00 4.23 22.57
N ILE A 172 -18.22 4.79 21.37
CA ILE A 172 -19.56 4.90 20.77
C ILE A 172 -20.06 3.53 20.28
N ALA A 173 -19.16 2.65 19.80
CA ALA A 173 -19.48 1.28 19.43
C ALA A 173 -19.93 0.42 20.63
N ALA A 174 -19.36 0.64 21.82
CA ALA A 174 -19.77 -0.07 23.05
C ALA A 174 -21.16 0.37 23.55
N ARG A 175 -21.50 1.67 23.48
CA ARG A 175 -22.80 2.18 23.93
C ARG A 175 -23.96 1.82 22.99
N ARG A 176 -23.72 1.67 21.68
CA ARG A 176 -24.78 1.29 20.72
C ARG A 176 -25.19 -0.19 20.79
N ARG A 177 -24.39 -1.07 21.42
CA ARG A 177 -24.73 -2.51 21.58
C ARG A 177 -25.80 -2.79 22.65
N PHE A 178 -26.05 -1.85 23.58
CA PHE A 178 -27.04 -2.06 24.65
C PHE A 178 -28.47 -1.63 24.29
N SER A 179 -28.66 -0.87 23.20
CA SER A 179 -29.96 -0.27 22.85
C SER A 179 -30.75 -1.02 21.76
N MET A 180 -30.24 -2.15 21.24
CA MET A 180 -30.90 -2.94 20.19
C MET A 180 -31.26 -4.36 20.65
N LYS A 181 -31.73 -4.51 21.89
CA LYS A 181 -32.48 -5.68 22.34
C LYS A 181 -33.92 -5.27 22.61
N MET A 182 -34.86 -6.06 22.11
CA MET A 182 -36.33 -5.97 22.19
C MET A 182 -37.03 -5.25 21.02
N HIS A 183 -37.46 -6.02 20.02
CA HIS A 183 -38.89 -6.35 19.85
C HIS A 183 -39.08 -7.32 18.68
N ARG A 184 -39.46 -8.56 19.00
CA ARG A 184 -40.54 -9.30 18.31
C ARG A 184 -40.84 -10.62 19.03
N GLU A 185 -41.83 -10.58 19.92
CA GLU A 185 -42.87 -11.62 20.00
C GLU A 185 -43.68 -11.55 18.68
N ASP A 186 -44.29 -12.58 18.11
CA ASP A 186 -44.74 -13.84 18.67
C ASP A 186 -45.07 -14.85 17.55
N SER A 187 -45.43 -16.07 17.96
CA SER A 187 -46.21 -17.12 17.26
C SER A 187 -45.48 -18.38 16.70
N ILE A 188 -45.64 -19.47 17.46
CA ILE A 188 -45.62 -20.88 17.05
C ILE A 188 -47.09 -21.37 17.00
N PRO A 189 -47.48 -22.42 16.24
CA PRO A 189 -47.55 -23.75 16.86
C PRO A 189 -47.15 -24.97 15.97
N LYS A 190 -46.31 -25.85 16.57
CA LYS A 190 -46.20 -27.33 16.57
C LYS A 190 -46.69 -28.20 15.37
N SER A 191 -45.82 -29.11 14.88
CA SER A 191 -45.91 -30.59 15.04
C SER A 191 -44.76 -31.30 14.26
N VAL A 192 -43.87 -32.08 14.90
CA VAL A 192 -43.79 -33.56 15.10
C VAL A 192 -43.50 -34.41 13.83
N GLY A 193 -42.41 -35.19 13.87
CA GLY A 193 -42.10 -36.36 13.03
C GLY A 193 -40.77 -36.24 12.26
N SER A 194 -39.62 -36.69 12.78
CA SER A 194 -39.07 -38.07 12.86
C SER A 194 -38.32 -38.56 11.60
N ASN A 195 -37.17 -39.19 11.86
CA ASN A 195 -36.34 -40.11 11.03
C ASN A 195 -35.23 -39.46 10.17
N SER A 196 -33.96 -39.55 10.59
CA SER A 196 -32.98 -40.64 10.31
C SER A 196 -32.49 -40.60 8.85
N SER A 197 -31.21 -40.72 8.48
CA SER A 197 -30.11 -41.49 9.04
C SER A 197 -28.75 -40.99 8.52
N ASN A 198 -27.73 -41.07 9.37
CA ASN A 198 -26.35 -41.53 9.15
C ASN A 198 -25.73 -41.51 7.74
N SER A 199 -24.54 -40.91 7.65
CA SER A 199 -23.35 -41.70 7.28
C SER A 199 -22.08 -41.17 7.97
N ILE A 200 -21.35 -42.10 8.58
CA ILE A 200 -20.06 -41.99 9.24
C ILE A 200 -19.00 -42.51 8.27
N MET A 201 -17.80 -41.90 8.28
CA MET A 201 -16.45 -42.47 8.00
C MET A 201 -15.65 -41.55 7.07
N ARG A 202 -14.32 -41.43 7.15
CA ARG A 202 -13.27 -41.71 8.15
C ARG A 202 -12.05 -40.95 7.60
N SER A 203 -11.12 -40.65 8.49
CA SER A 203 -9.82 -40.04 8.20
C SER A 203 -8.97 -40.84 7.20
N HIS A 204 -8.18 -40.13 6.39
CA HIS A 204 -6.84 -40.58 6.00
C HIS A 204 -5.87 -39.40 5.97
N ALA A 205 -4.94 -39.41 6.92
CA ALA A 205 -3.70 -38.68 6.84
C ALA A 205 -2.84 -39.25 5.70
N ARG A 206 -2.25 -38.37 4.90
CA ARG A 206 -1.07 -38.67 4.09
C ARG A 206 -0.07 -37.54 4.30
N SER A 207 0.93 -37.83 5.13
CA SER A 207 2.22 -37.14 5.13
C SER A 207 2.92 -37.41 3.80
N ASN A 208 3.50 -36.38 3.18
CA ASN A 208 4.74 -36.56 2.43
C ASN A 208 5.59 -35.27 2.42
N PRO A 209 6.92 -35.42 2.39
CA PRO A 209 7.89 -34.39 2.74
C PRO A 209 8.35 -33.63 1.49
N ALA A 210 8.42 -32.30 1.60
CA ALA A 210 9.15 -31.45 0.65
C ALA A 210 9.51 -30.13 1.33
N SER A 211 10.20 -30.21 2.46
CA SER A 211 10.90 -29.07 3.07
C SER A 211 12.31 -29.01 2.50
N ASP A 212 12.46 -28.21 1.44
CA ASP A 212 13.64 -27.40 1.08
C ASP A 212 13.60 -27.14 -0.42
N ARG A 213 12.95 -26.06 -0.81
CA ARG A 213 13.30 -25.35 -2.05
C ARG A 213 13.80 -23.99 -1.63
N SER A 214 15.07 -23.71 -1.88
CA SER A 214 15.63 -22.40 -1.60
C SER A 214 14.95 -21.36 -2.50
N ILE A 215 14.77 -20.16 -1.94
CA ILE A 215 14.14 -19.00 -2.60
C ILE A 215 14.84 -18.70 -3.94
N GLU A 216 16.16 -18.94 -4.02
CA GLU A 216 16.96 -18.75 -5.23
C GLU A 216 16.56 -19.71 -6.37
N GLN A 217 16.10 -20.92 -6.05
CA GLN A 217 15.68 -21.91 -7.05
C GLN A 217 14.27 -21.60 -7.58
N SER A 218 13.38 -21.08 -6.73
CA SER A 218 12.07 -20.55 -7.13
C SER A 218 12.20 -19.31 -8.04
N ILE A 219 13.19 -18.45 -7.77
CA ILE A 219 13.50 -17.28 -8.60
C ILE A 219 14.18 -17.68 -9.92
N ALA A 220 14.99 -18.74 -9.93
CA ALA A 220 15.62 -19.27 -11.14
C ALA A 220 14.61 -19.91 -12.12
N ASP A 221 13.58 -20.58 -11.59
CA ASP A 221 12.49 -21.16 -12.40
C ASP A 221 11.55 -20.09 -12.99
N MET A 222 11.58 -18.86 -12.46
CA MET A 222 10.77 -17.72 -12.91
C MET A 222 11.49 -16.78 -13.90
N LYS A 223 12.70 -17.13 -14.34
CA LYS A 223 13.46 -16.31 -15.31
C LYS A 223 12.79 -16.33 -16.68
N ILE A 224 11.97 -15.32 -16.91
CA ILE A 224 11.54 -14.90 -18.23
C ILE A 224 12.79 -14.53 -19.05
N LYS A 225 12.97 -15.20 -20.20
CA LYS A 225 14.15 -15.07 -21.07
C LYS A 225 14.35 -13.63 -21.57
N ASP A 226 15.61 -13.22 -21.67
CA ASP A 226 16.04 -11.96 -22.27
C ASP A 226 15.44 -11.75 -23.67
N GLY A 227 14.81 -10.58 -23.88
CA GLY A 227 14.04 -10.25 -25.09
C GLY A 227 12.51 -10.15 -24.89
N TYR A 228 12.03 -10.08 -23.64
CA TYR A 228 10.61 -10.10 -23.33
C TYR A 228 9.86 -8.83 -23.78
N VAL A 229 8.85 -9.02 -24.62
CA VAL A 229 7.79 -8.02 -24.86
C VAL A 229 6.70 -8.29 -23.82
N PHE A 230 6.48 -7.36 -22.89
CA PHE A 230 5.38 -7.43 -21.93
C PHE A 230 4.05 -7.53 -22.68
N LYS A 231 3.50 -8.75 -22.79
CA LYS A 231 2.10 -8.96 -23.12
C LYS A 231 1.35 -8.86 -21.81
N GLY A 232 0.51 -7.83 -21.69
CA GLY A 232 -0.14 -7.51 -20.43
C GLY A 232 -0.83 -8.73 -19.80
N ILE A 233 -0.75 -8.81 -18.49
CA ILE A 233 -1.36 -9.86 -17.69
C ILE A 233 -2.76 -9.40 -17.28
N VAL A 234 -3.76 -10.29 -17.42
CA VAL A 234 -5.09 -10.11 -16.82
C VAL A 234 -5.15 -10.88 -15.49
N GLY A 235 -4.98 -10.20 -14.37
CA GLY A 235 -4.87 -10.85 -13.05
C GLY A 235 -6.20 -11.31 -12.42
N ALA A 236 -7.33 -11.15 -13.11
CA ALA A 236 -8.63 -11.52 -12.56
C ALA A 236 -9.02 -12.97 -12.88
N GLY A 237 -9.15 -13.82 -11.87
CA GLY A 237 -9.68 -15.18 -12.02
C GLY A 237 -11.12 -15.22 -12.57
N PRO A 238 -11.56 -16.31 -13.21
CA PRO A 238 -12.86 -16.38 -13.89
C PRO A 238 -14.04 -16.19 -12.91
N ALA A 239 -15.11 -15.56 -13.39
CA ALA A 239 -16.36 -15.48 -12.62
C ALA A 239 -17.18 -16.75 -12.82
N GLU A 240 -17.78 -17.25 -11.74
CA GLU A 240 -18.61 -18.45 -11.79
C GLU A 240 -20.09 -18.11 -12.11
N PRO A 241 -20.82 -19.02 -12.78
CA PRO A 241 -22.27 -18.95 -12.89
C PRO A 241 -22.95 -18.90 -11.51
N ARG A 242 -24.03 -18.12 -11.39
CA ARG A 242 -24.77 -17.87 -10.15
C ARG A 242 -26.17 -18.47 -10.23
N ALA A 243 -26.84 -18.55 -9.07
CA ALA A 243 -28.17 -19.14 -8.92
C ALA A 243 -28.29 -20.53 -9.56
N CYS A 244 -27.42 -21.46 -9.14
CA CYS A 244 -27.34 -22.83 -9.67
C CYS A 244 -27.14 -22.90 -11.20
N GLY A 245 -26.46 -21.91 -11.79
CA GLY A 245 -26.17 -21.86 -13.23
C GLY A 245 -27.17 -21.05 -14.06
N CYS A 246 -28.27 -20.55 -13.48
CA CYS A 246 -29.26 -19.77 -14.20
C CYS A 246 -28.79 -18.35 -14.57
N VAL A 247 -27.75 -17.84 -13.90
CA VAL A 247 -27.21 -16.50 -14.13
C VAL A 247 -25.73 -16.59 -14.51
N ASN A 248 -25.47 -16.48 -15.81
CA ASN A 248 -24.10 -16.44 -16.32
C ASN A 248 -23.45 -15.07 -16.03
N PRO A 249 -22.13 -15.04 -15.75
CA PRO A 249 -21.40 -13.78 -15.68
C PRO A 249 -21.44 -13.04 -17.01
N PRO A 250 -21.43 -11.69 -16.99
CA PRO A 250 -21.36 -10.93 -18.22
C PRO A 250 -20.07 -11.28 -18.98
N PRO A 251 -20.09 -11.31 -20.33
CA PRO A 251 -18.89 -11.57 -21.11
C PRO A 251 -17.87 -10.45 -20.87
N ILE A 252 -16.67 -10.84 -20.47
CA ILE A 252 -15.52 -9.94 -20.25
C ILE A 252 -14.37 -10.49 -21.11
N SER A 253 -13.63 -9.59 -21.77
CA SER A 253 -12.44 -9.97 -22.52
C SER A 253 -11.34 -10.42 -21.57
N ASP A 254 -10.79 -11.62 -21.79
CA ASP A 254 -9.58 -12.09 -21.10
C ASP A 254 -8.29 -11.58 -21.76
N GLN A 255 -8.41 -10.80 -22.84
CA GLN A 255 -7.29 -10.14 -23.50
C GLN A 255 -7.08 -8.75 -22.91
N VAL A 256 -5.81 -8.40 -22.68
CA VAL A 256 -5.44 -7.04 -22.30
C VAL A 256 -5.82 -6.05 -23.38
N ALA A 257 -6.35 -4.91 -22.95
CA ALA A 257 -6.74 -3.82 -23.82
C ALA A 257 -5.52 -3.38 -24.65
N PRO A 258 -5.71 -3.10 -25.96
CA PRO A 258 -4.62 -2.54 -26.74
C PRO A 258 -4.25 -1.16 -26.20
N TYR A 259 -2.98 -0.78 -26.25
CA TYR A 259 -2.51 0.52 -25.79
C TYR A 259 -3.28 1.70 -26.43
N SER A 260 -3.66 1.56 -27.70
CA SER A 260 -4.47 2.53 -28.44
C SER A 260 -5.86 2.76 -27.85
N ALA A 261 -6.39 1.82 -27.04
CA ALA A 261 -7.66 1.98 -26.34
C ALA A 261 -7.59 2.99 -25.21
N ILE A 262 -6.39 3.26 -24.65
CA ILE A 262 -6.24 4.15 -23.49
C ILE A 262 -5.48 5.44 -23.80
N GLU A 263 -4.61 5.46 -24.82
CA GLU A 263 -3.69 6.59 -25.02
C GLU A 263 -4.38 7.91 -25.38
N ASN A 264 -5.53 7.85 -26.05
CA ASN A 264 -6.26 9.03 -26.55
C ASN A 264 -7.46 9.43 -25.67
N ILE A 265 -7.63 8.78 -24.51
CA ILE A 265 -8.75 9.10 -23.61
C ILE A 265 -8.60 10.54 -23.10
N SER A 266 -9.70 11.29 -23.13
CA SER A 266 -9.75 12.64 -22.55
C SER A 266 -10.12 12.55 -21.07
N VAL A 267 -9.24 13.04 -20.20
CA VAL A 267 -9.44 13.04 -18.74
C VAL A 267 -9.33 14.45 -18.16
N GLN A 268 -10.10 14.73 -17.12
CA GLN A 268 -10.08 16.00 -16.41
C GLN A 268 -9.58 15.80 -14.97
N LYS A 269 -8.55 16.54 -14.56
CA LYS A 269 -8.09 16.53 -13.15
C LYS A 269 -9.14 17.18 -12.25
N LEU A 270 -9.61 16.45 -11.25
CA LEU A 270 -10.54 16.93 -10.22
C LEU A 270 -9.80 17.39 -8.96
N THR A 271 -8.75 16.68 -8.58
CA THR A 271 -7.96 16.97 -7.39
C THR A 271 -6.46 17.04 -7.73
N PRO A 272 -5.68 17.83 -6.98
CA PRO A 272 -4.23 17.75 -7.03
C PRO A 272 -3.73 16.53 -6.24
N GLU A 273 -2.42 16.29 -6.27
CA GLU A 273 -1.81 15.46 -5.24
C GLU A 273 -1.82 16.23 -3.91
N TYR A 274 -2.31 15.58 -2.86
CA TYR A 274 -2.45 16.19 -1.54
C TYR A 274 -1.09 16.53 -0.94
N LYS A 275 -0.97 17.75 -0.43
CA LYS A 275 0.14 18.18 0.43
C LYS A 275 -0.43 18.79 1.69
N ILE A 276 0.24 18.56 2.81
CA ILE A 276 -0.15 19.12 4.11
C ILE A 276 -0.28 20.65 3.97
N GLY A 277 -1.43 21.19 4.38
CA GLY A 277 -1.73 22.62 4.30
C GLY A 277 -2.36 23.10 2.98
N MET A 278 -2.60 22.21 2.00
CA MET A 278 -3.36 22.57 0.80
C MET A 278 -4.87 22.60 1.06
N GLU A 279 -5.57 23.57 0.46
CA GLU A 279 -7.03 23.52 0.39
C GLU A 279 -7.49 22.30 -0.42
N PRO A 280 -8.60 21.64 -0.02
CA PRO A 280 -8.87 20.30 -0.52
C PRO A 280 -9.28 20.18 -1.99
N LEU A 281 -9.78 21.25 -2.63
CA LEU A 281 -10.38 21.13 -3.95
C LEU A 281 -10.02 22.32 -4.83
N VAL A 282 -9.66 22.02 -6.08
CA VAL A 282 -9.40 23.07 -7.08
C VAL A 282 -10.73 23.73 -7.40
N LYS A 283 -10.92 24.99 -6.98
CA LYS A 283 -12.14 25.76 -7.26
C LYS A 283 -12.36 25.99 -8.77
N THR A 284 -11.32 25.80 -9.58
CA THR A 284 -11.33 25.98 -11.02
C THR A 284 -11.19 24.62 -11.72
N LYS A 285 -12.13 24.29 -12.61
CA LYS A 285 -12.07 23.05 -13.42
C LYS A 285 -10.83 23.09 -14.31
N ALA A 286 -9.89 22.16 -14.09
CA ALA A 286 -8.76 21.99 -14.99
C ALA A 286 -9.26 21.64 -16.40
N PRO A 287 -8.62 22.14 -17.47
CA PRO A 287 -8.96 21.73 -18.82
C PRO A 287 -8.76 20.21 -18.97
N PRO A 288 -9.56 19.52 -19.80
CA PRO A 288 -9.29 18.14 -20.16
C PRO A 288 -7.92 18.01 -20.82
N LEU A 289 -7.23 16.90 -20.55
CA LEU A 289 -5.95 16.53 -21.16
C LEU A 289 -6.03 15.12 -21.74
N LYS A 290 -5.07 14.80 -22.61
CA LYS A 290 -4.95 13.44 -23.15
C LYS A 290 -4.30 12.54 -22.10
N ALA A 291 -4.90 11.40 -21.82
CA ALA A 291 -4.45 10.48 -20.78
C ALA A 291 -2.97 10.11 -20.93
N SER A 292 -2.47 9.90 -22.16
CA SER A 292 -1.06 9.56 -22.40
C SER A 292 -0.03 10.55 -21.89
N GLU A 293 -0.41 11.80 -21.65
CA GLU A 293 0.47 12.80 -21.03
C GLU A 293 0.79 12.47 -19.57
N LEU A 294 -0.01 11.62 -18.92
CA LEU A 294 0.20 11.25 -17.51
C LEU A 294 1.29 10.21 -17.31
N TRP A 295 1.66 9.48 -18.37
CA TRP A 295 2.72 8.46 -18.34
C TRP A 295 3.79 8.69 -19.42
N SER A 296 3.92 9.92 -19.95
CA SER A 296 4.97 10.25 -20.93
C SER A 296 6.36 9.88 -20.43
N ASP A 297 6.65 10.20 -19.17
CA ASP A 297 8.00 10.12 -18.61
C ASP A 297 8.15 9.02 -17.55
N LYS A 298 7.08 8.72 -16.81
CA LYS A 298 7.09 7.76 -15.71
C LYS A 298 5.96 6.74 -15.86
N PRO A 299 6.16 5.48 -15.45
CA PRO A 299 5.07 4.52 -15.38
C PRO A 299 3.96 5.02 -14.45
N ALA A 300 2.74 4.57 -14.70
CA ALA A 300 1.56 5.02 -13.97
C ALA A 300 0.59 3.86 -13.70
N LEU A 301 0.06 3.84 -12.49
CA LEU A 301 -1.04 2.99 -12.06
C LEU A 301 -2.33 3.82 -12.10
N PHE A 302 -3.33 3.30 -12.80
CA PHE A 302 -4.67 3.86 -12.88
C PHE A 302 -5.66 2.92 -12.18
N LEU A 303 -6.17 3.35 -11.03
CA LEU A 303 -7.26 2.66 -10.34
C LEU A 303 -8.61 3.17 -10.88
N CYS A 304 -9.33 2.35 -11.64
CA CYS A 304 -10.66 2.67 -12.15
C CYS A 304 -11.72 2.38 -11.08
N LEU A 305 -12.13 3.41 -10.34
CA LEU A 305 -12.99 3.26 -9.17
C LEU A 305 -14.46 3.15 -9.54
N ARG A 306 -15.19 2.15 -9.02
CA ARG A 306 -16.64 2.04 -9.30
C ARG A 306 -17.43 3.24 -8.79
N ARG A 307 -17.17 3.71 -7.58
CA ARG A 307 -17.74 4.95 -7.02
C ARG A 307 -17.04 5.33 -5.71
N PRO A 308 -16.78 6.63 -5.48
CA PRO A 308 -16.04 7.10 -4.30
C PRO A 308 -16.77 6.90 -2.96
N GLY A 309 -18.11 6.81 -2.97
CA GLY A 309 -18.90 6.61 -1.76
C GLY A 309 -18.93 5.18 -1.21
N CYS A 310 -18.63 4.17 -2.04
CA CYS A 310 -18.80 2.75 -1.69
C CYS A 310 -17.68 2.21 -0.80
N ILE A 311 -18.02 1.44 0.23
CA ILE A 311 -17.04 0.86 1.16
C ILE A 311 -16.00 -0.03 0.49
N MET A 312 -16.41 -0.87 -0.46
CA MET A 312 -15.50 -1.74 -1.20
C MET A 312 -14.48 -0.92 -2.02
N CYS A 313 -14.90 0.23 -2.53
CA CYS A 313 -14.05 1.11 -3.33
C CYS A 313 -13.12 1.95 -2.45
N ARG A 314 -13.61 2.44 -1.30
CA ARG A 314 -12.81 3.16 -0.31
C ARG A 314 -11.72 2.27 0.26
N ALA A 315 -12.05 1.01 0.57
CA ALA A 315 -11.09 0.06 1.10
C ALA A 315 -10.01 -0.33 0.08
N GLU A 316 -10.37 -0.56 -1.19
CA GLU A 316 -9.39 -0.80 -2.27
C GLU A 316 -8.45 0.40 -2.47
N ALA A 317 -9.02 1.61 -2.63
CA ALA A 317 -8.24 2.82 -2.81
C ALA A 317 -7.27 3.04 -1.65
N HIS A 318 -7.74 2.83 -0.42
CA HIS A 318 -6.90 2.94 0.78
C HIS A 318 -5.80 1.90 0.80
N GLN A 319 -6.09 0.64 0.45
CA GLN A 319 -5.10 -0.43 0.40
C GLN A 319 -3.98 -0.16 -0.62
N VAL A 320 -4.31 0.38 -1.78
CA VAL A 320 -3.32 0.77 -2.79
C VAL A 320 -2.53 2.00 -2.32
N TYR A 321 -3.23 3.03 -1.85
CA TYR A 321 -2.60 4.32 -1.54
C TYR A 321 -1.80 4.30 -0.24
N SER A 322 -2.11 3.43 0.73
CA SER A 322 -1.31 3.29 1.95
C SER A 322 0.14 2.88 1.66
N ARG A 323 0.38 2.25 0.51
CA ARG A 323 1.71 1.84 0.03
C ARG A 323 2.32 2.80 -0.99
N LYS A 324 1.83 4.04 -1.06
CA LYS A 324 2.36 5.07 -1.97
C LYS A 324 3.89 5.16 -1.92
N ALA A 325 4.50 5.07 -0.74
CA ALA A 325 5.96 5.11 -0.59
C ALA A 325 6.68 4.03 -1.41
N MET A 326 6.12 2.82 -1.49
CA MET A 326 6.67 1.73 -2.32
C MET A 326 6.56 2.07 -3.80
N PHE A 327 5.39 2.55 -4.25
CA PHE A 327 5.20 2.96 -5.64
C PHE A 327 6.10 4.14 -6.03
N ASP A 328 6.26 5.12 -5.14
CA ASP A 328 7.17 6.26 -5.33
C ASP A 328 8.63 5.78 -5.42
N ALA A 329 9.06 4.86 -4.55
CA ALA A 329 10.38 4.24 -4.62
C ALA A 329 10.56 3.44 -5.91
N LEU A 330 9.47 2.88 -6.45
CA LEU A 330 9.46 2.20 -7.73
C LEU A 330 9.40 3.14 -8.94
N GLY A 331 9.19 4.45 -8.72
CA GLY A 331 9.05 5.46 -9.76
C GLY A 331 7.68 5.44 -10.47
N VAL A 332 6.70 4.76 -9.89
CA VAL A 332 5.34 4.60 -10.43
C VAL A 332 4.41 5.66 -9.86
N GLN A 333 3.73 6.39 -10.74
CA GLN A 333 2.74 7.40 -10.35
C GLN A 333 1.38 6.76 -10.07
N LEU A 334 0.65 7.26 -9.07
CA LEU A 334 -0.68 6.75 -8.72
C LEU A 334 -1.78 7.73 -9.14
N PHE A 335 -2.73 7.25 -9.92
CA PHE A 335 -3.94 7.97 -10.30
C PHE A 335 -5.19 7.15 -9.99
N THR A 336 -6.28 7.81 -9.58
CA THR A 336 -7.61 7.21 -9.54
C THR A 336 -8.50 7.82 -10.63
N ILE A 337 -9.21 6.99 -11.38
CA ILE A 337 -10.16 7.40 -12.42
C ILE A 337 -11.58 7.26 -11.88
N LEU A 338 -12.42 8.27 -12.06
CA LEU A 338 -13.86 8.25 -11.84
C LEU A 338 -14.61 8.35 -13.18
N HIS A 339 -15.70 7.62 -13.33
CA HIS A 339 -16.61 7.73 -14.50
C HIS A 339 -17.77 8.71 -14.29
N GLU A 340 -17.93 9.21 -13.07
CA GLU A 340 -18.99 10.12 -12.65
C GLU A 340 -18.41 11.12 -11.65
N HIS A 341 -18.83 12.38 -11.74
CA HIS A 341 -18.42 13.43 -10.79
C HIS A 341 -19.58 13.86 -9.91
N ILE A 342 -19.49 13.51 -8.62
CA ILE A 342 -20.37 14.02 -7.55
C ILE A 342 -19.47 14.73 -6.55
N GLU A 343 -19.57 16.07 -6.49
CA GLU A 343 -18.68 16.93 -5.72
C GLU A 343 -18.55 16.49 -4.25
N SER A 344 -19.69 16.20 -3.59
CA SER A 344 -19.68 15.75 -2.19
C SER A 344 -18.94 14.43 -2.01
N GLU A 345 -19.08 13.50 -2.95
CA GLU A 345 -18.43 12.20 -2.84
C GLU A 345 -16.92 12.28 -3.12
N VAL A 346 -16.49 13.18 -4.01
CA VAL A 346 -15.06 13.45 -4.23
C VAL A 346 -14.45 14.11 -2.99
N LYS A 347 -15.15 15.07 -2.39
CA LYS A 347 -14.73 15.74 -1.16
C LYS A 347 -14.60 14.78 0.03
N ASP A 348 -15.51 13.82 0.16
CA ASP A 348 -15.47 12.84 1.25
C ASP A 348 -14.44 11.73 0.99
N PHE A 349 -14.11 11.48 -0.28
CA PHE A 349 -13.15 10.47 -0.70
C PHE A 349 -11.70 10.94 -0.60
N TRP A 350 -11.43 12.14 -1.12
CA TRP A 350 -10.11 12.74 -1.17
C TRP A 350 -9.97 13.80 -0.06
N PRO A 351 -8.85 13.86 0.68
CA PRO A 351 -7.66 13.04 0.56
C PRO A 351 -7.70 11.77 1.44
N ARG A 352 -8.82 11.51 2.12
CA ARG A 352 -8.92 10.52 3.21
C ARG A 352 -8.57 9.08 2.79
N TYR A 353 -9.09 8.61 1.66
CA TYR A 353 -8.82 7.24 1.17
C TYR A 353 -7.85 7.22 -0.01
N TRP A 354 -7.66 8.38 -0.65
CA TRP A 354 -6.75 8.55 -1.77
C TRP A 354 -6.21 9.98 -1.74
N GLY A 355 -4.91 10.13 -1.49
CA GLY A 355 -4.25 11.44 -1.50
C GLY A 355 -3.71 11.84 -2.88
N GLY A 356 -3.78 10.97 -3.87
CA GLY A 356 -3.24 11.21 -5.21
C GLY A 356 -4.18 12.03 -6.09
N VAL A 357 -3.79 12.22 -7.34
CA VAL A 357 -4.62 12.90 -8.34
C VAL A 357 -5.84 12.02 -8.66
N VAL A 358 -7.03 12.64 -8.63
CA VAL A 358 -8.29 12.05 -9.10
C VAL A 358 -8.63 12.63 -10.47
N LEU A 359 -8.91 11.75 -11.42
CA LEU A 359 -9.21 12.06 -12.81
C LEU A 359 -10.66 11.69 -13.12
N LEU A 360 -11.33 12.54 -13.89
CA LEU A 360 -12.66 12.27 -14.43
C LEU A 360 -12.56 11.83 -15.88
N ASP A 361 -13.02 10.62 -16.16
CA ASP A 361 -13.24 10.07 -17.49
C ASP A 361 -14.75 10.12 -17.79
N ARG A 362 -15.19 11.24 -18.39
CA ARG A 362 -16.62 11.45 -18.73
C ARG A 362 -17.10 10.46 -19.80
N GLY A 363 -16.21 10.06 -20.71
CA GLY A 363 -16.50 9.11 -21.79
C GLY A 363 -16.65 7.68 -21.28
N ARG A 364 -16.12 7.41 -20.07
CA ARG A 364 -16.00 6.09 -19.45
C ARG A 364 -15.14 5.15 -20.30
N ASP A 365 -14.21 5.71 -21.07
CA ASP A 365 -13.43 4.99 -22.05
C ASP A 365 -12.38 4.08 -21.40
N PHE A 366 -11.87 4.43 -20.21
CA PHE A 366 -11.02 3.51 -19.43
C PHE A 366 -11.82 2.28 -19.00
N TYR A 367 -13.08 2.48 -18.60
CA TYR A 367 -13.98 1.39 -18.20
C TYR A 367 -14.38 0.53 -19.40
N LYS A 368 -14.62 1.14 -20.57
CA LYS A 368 -14.82 0.39 -21.81
C LYS A 368 -13.58 -0.40 -22.19
N ALA A 369 -12.37 0.16 -22.04
CA ALA A 369 -11.13 -0.54 -22.29
C ALA A 369 -11.00 -1.79 -21.40
N LEU A 370 -11.36 -1.68 -20.10
CA LEU A 370 -11.42 -2.83 -19.20
C LEU A 370 -12.39 -3.93 -19.69
N GLY A 371 -13.55 -3.55 -20.21
CA GLY A 371 -14.56 -4.49 -20.71
C GLY A 371 -14.46 -4.83 -22.21
N GLY A 372 -13.30 -4.66 -22.84
CA GLY A 372 -13.10 -5.03 -24.25
C GLY A 372 -13.93 -4.19 -25.23
N GLY A 373 -14.06 -2.89 -24.98
CA GLY A 373 -14.85 -1.94 -25.76
C GLY A 373 -16.28 -1.73 -25.25
N LYS A 374 -16.72 -2.50 -24.25
CA LYS A 374 -18.04 -2.34 -23.60
C LYS A 374 -17.87 -2.04 -22.12
N LEU A 375 -18.85 -1.36 -21.52
CA LEU A 375 -18.82 -1.14 -20.08
C LEU A 375 -19.02 -2.47 -19.35
N PRO A 376 -18.11 -2.87 -18.44
CA PRO A 376 -18.31 -4.04 -17.61
C PRO A 376 -19.39 -3.72 -16.58
N LYS A 377 -20.65 -3.99 -16.92
CA LYS A 377 -21.80 -3.69 -16.06
C LYS A 377 -22.49 -4.95 -15.60
N GLU A 378 -23.10 -4.87 -14.43
CA GLU A 378 -24.01 -5.90 -13.96
C GLU A 378 -25.11 -5.34 -13.08
N LYS A 379 -26.32 -5.91 -13.19
CA LYS A 379 -27.47 -5.49 -12.38
C LYS A 379 -27.21 -5.74 -10.91
N PHE A 380 -27.62 -4.80 -10.05
CA PHE A 380 -27.39 -4.91 -8.61
C PHE A 380 -27.90 -6.25 -8.01
N LEU A 381 -29.07 -6.72 -8.43
CA LEU A 381 -29.63 -8.00 -7.96
C LEU A 381 -28.70 -9.18 -8.29
N ALA A 382 -28.30 -9.32 -9.55
CA ALA A 382 -27.45 -10.42 -10.01
C ALA A 382 -25.99 -10.28 -9.53
N GLY A 383 -25.43 -9.07 -9.66
CA GLY A 383 -24.03 -8.76 -9.38
C GLY A 383 -23.70 -8.64 -7.90
N PHE A 384 -24.68 -8.37 -7.04
CA PHE A 384 -24.48 -8.22 -5.60
C PHE A 384 -25.28 -9.25 -4.80
N LEU A 385 -26.61 -9.15 -4.78
CA LEU A 385 -27.45 -9.94 -3.85
C LEU A 385 -27.37 -11.45 -4.10
N LEU A 386 -27.32 -11.86 -5.37
CA LEU A 386 -27.20 -13.27 -5.78
C LEU A 386 -25.74 -13.70 -6.02
N ASN A 387 -24.78 -12.85 -5.67
CA ASN A 387 -23.36 -13.12 -5.89
C ASN A 387 -22.64 -13.34 -4.54
N PRO A 388 -22.35 -14.59 -4.14
CA PRO A 388 -21.71 -14.88 -2.86
C PRO A 388 -20.30 -14.27 -2.76
N ARG A 389 -19.58 -14.14 -3.88
CA ARG A 389 -18.25 -13.51 -3.93
C ARG A 389 -18.35 -12.00 -3.68
N ALA A 390 -19.32 -11.33 -4.29
CA ALA A 390 -19.57 -9.91 -4.01
C ALA A 390 -20.00 -9.65 -2.56
N LEU A 391 -20.81 -10.56 -1.98
CA LEU A 391 -21.18 -10.51 -0.57
C LEU A 391 -19.97 -10.71 0.35
N SER A 392 -19.06 -11.63 0.00
CA SER A 392 -17.80 -11.85 0.72
C SER A 392 -16.90 -10.61 0.64
N ASN A 393 -16.73 -10.04 -0.56
CA ASN A 393 -15.99 -8.79 -0.76
C ASN A 393 -16.57 -7.63 0.06
N PHE A 394 -17.90 -7.54 0.14
CA PHE A 394 -18.56 -6.54 0.98
C PHE A 394 -18.30 -6.77 2.47
N LYS A 395 -18.38 -8.01 2.95
CA LYS A 395 -18.05 -8.36 4.34
C LYS A 395 -16.61 -8.02 4.68
N ARG A 396 -15.67 -8.34 3.78
CA ARG A 396 -14.24 -7.99 3.91
C ARG A 396 -14.03 -6.48 3.96
N ALA A 397 -14.67 -5.72 3.06
CA ALA A 397 -14.61 -4.27 3.09
C ALA A 397 -15.26 -3.67 4.35
N LYS A 398 -16.31 -4.31 4.88
CA LYS A 398 -16.99 -3.89 6.10
C LYS A 398 -16.11 -3.94 7.35
N ALA A 399 -15.11 -4.81 7.37
CA ALA A 399 -14.14 -4.90 8.46
C ALA A 399 -13.26 -3.64 8.58
N THR A 400 -13.19 -2.78 7.57
CA THR A 400 -12.44 -1.51 7.67
C THR A 400 -13.17 -0.44 8.49
N GLU A 401 -14.44 -0.65 8.83
CA GLU A 401 -15.30 0.28 9.57
C GLU A 401 -15.42 1.68 8.95
N PHE A 402 -15.04 1.85 7.68
CA PHE A 402 -15.14 3.13 6.99
C PHE A 402 -16.60 3.54 6.84
N GLU A 403 -16.86 4.84 6.97
CA GLU A 403 -18.12 5.42 6.55
C GLU A 403 -18.30 5.18 5.04
N TYR A 404 -19.54 5.01 4.60
CA TYR A 404 -19.84 4.77 3.19
C TYR A 404 -21.30 5.08 2.88
N ASN A 405 -21.56 5.26 1.60
CA ASN A 405 -22.90 5.32 1.04
C ASN A 405 -22.89 4.63 -0.33
N PHE A 406 -24.01 4.69 -1.04
CA PHE A 406 -24.16 4.09 -2.37
C PHE A 406 -24.65 5.10 -3.42
N LYS A 407 -24.36 6.39 -3.23
CA LYS A 407 -24.70 7.44 -4.20
C LYS A 407 -23.89 7.26 -5.48
N GLY A 408 -24.49 7.67 -6.59
CA GLY A 408 -23.93 7.53 -7.93
C GLY A 408 -24.19 6.16 -8.58
N GLU A 409 -23.71 6.01 -9.80
CA GLU A 409 -23.81 4.79 -10.61
C GLU A 409 -23.03 3.63 -9.94
N GLY A 410 -23.73 2.51 -9.74
CA GLY A 410 -23.25 1.38 -8.94
C GLY A 410 -23.14 0.06 -9.71
N GLU A 411 -23.62 0.00 -10.95
CA GLU A 411 -23.63 -1.23 -11.76
C GLU A 411 -22.34 -1.42 -12.57
N ILE A 412 -21.59 -0.34 -12.81
CA ILE A 412 -20.29 -0.38 -13.48
C ILE A 412 -19.25 -1.00 -12.55
N LYS A 413 -18.46 -1.94 -13.09
CA LYS A 413 -17.29 -2.54 -12.46
C LYS A 413 -16.04 -1.73 -12.80
N GLY A 414 -15.10 -1.74 -11.87
CA GLY A 414 -13.82 -1.06 -11.97
C GLY A 414 -12.72 -1.99 -12.45
N GLY A 415 -11.50 -1.63 -12.07
CA GLY A 415 -10.31 -2.38 -12.42
C GLY A 415 -9.06 -1.53 -12.21
N LEU A 416 -7.94 -2.01 -12.74
CA LEU A 416 -6.65 -1.36 -12.60
C LEU A 416 -5.86 -1.51 -13.89
N PHE A 417 -5.19 -0.44 -14.32
CA PHE A 417 -4.14 -0.52 -15.33
C PHE A 417 -2.81 -0.13 -14.72
N LEU A 418 -1.76 -0.85 -15.11
CA LEU A 418 -0.39 -0.45 -14.92
C LEU A 418 0.23 -0.21 -16.29
N VAL A 419 0.62 1.03 -16.55
CA VAL A 419 1.08 1.50 -17.86
C VAL A 419 2.54 1.89 -17.73
N GLY A 420 3.38 1.34 -18.62
CA GLY A 420 4.80 1.71 -18.69
C GLY A 420 4.99 3.12 -19.23
N SER A 421 6.15 3.72 -18.98
CA SER A 421 6.47 5.07 -19.46
C SER A 421 6.48 5.15 -20.99
N GLY A 422 6.13 6.32 -21.51
CA GLY A 422 6.12 6.63 -22.94
C GLY A 422 5.15 5.75 -23.72
N LYS A 423 5.67 4.94 -24.63
CA LYS A 423 4.90 4.01 -25.48
C LYS A 423 5.13 2.53 -25.13
N SER A 424 5.63 2.26 -23.93
CA SER A 424 5.95 0.89 -23.48
C SER A 424 4.73 -0.02 -23.37
N GLY A 425 3.52 0.55 -23.31
CA GLY A 425 2.27 -0.20 -23.32
C GLY A 425 1.70 -0.48 -21.94
N ILE A 426 0.67 -1.33 -21.89
CA ILE A 426 0.03 -1.79 -20.66
C ILE A 426 0.78 -3.02 -20.14
N ALA A 427 1.43 -2.90 -18.99
CA ALA A 427 2.17 -3.98 -18.35
C ALA A 427 1.25 -4.94 -17.59
N TYR A 428 0.19 -4.41 -16.97
CA TYR A 428 -0.77 -5.19 -16.21
C TYR A 428 -2.18 -4.58 -16.30
N GLN A 429 -3.19 -5.45 -16.37
CA GLN A 429 -4.59 -5.09 -16.33
C GLN A 429 -5.32 -5.99 -15.33
N PHE A 430 -6.03 -5.39 -14.39
CA PHE A 430 -6.98 -6.11 -13.54
C PHE A 430 -8.39 -5.68 -13.91
N ILE A 431 -9.28 -6.65 -14.10
CA ILE A 431 -10.69 -6.40 -14.38
C ILE A 431 -11.50 -6.91 -13.21
N GLU A 432 -12.25 -6.03 -12.55
CA GLU A 432 -13.16 -6.44 -11.50
C GLU A 432 -14.29 -7.30 -12.12
N ARG A 433 -14.26 -8.63 -11.91
CA ARG A 433 -15.29 -9.53 -12.45
C ARG A 433 -16.51 -9.64 -11.56
N ASN A 434 -16.33 -9.52 -10.24
CA ASN A 434 -17.40 -9.45 -9.25
C ASN A 434 -17.27 -8.14 -8.48
N PHE A 435 -18.38 -7.61 -8.00
CA PHE A 435 -18.35 -6.39 -7.20
C PHE A 435 -17.43 -6.55 -5.97
N GLY A 436 -16.47 -5.64 -5.83
CA GLY A 436 -15.46 -5.61 -4.78
C GLY A 436 -14.29 -6.57 -4.96
N ASP A 437 -14.10 -7.17 -6.14
CA ASP A 437 -12.83 -7.82 -6.45
C ASP A 437 -11.74 -6.73 -6.53
N TRP A 438 -10.63 -6.93 -5.83
CA TRP A 438 -9.49 -6.00 -5.81
C TRP A 438 -8.29 -6.65 -6.49
N ALA A 439 -7.46 -5.83 -7.13
CA ALA A 439 -6.23 -6.32 -7.73
C ALA A 439 -5.31 -6.91 -6.63
N PRO A 440 -4.73 -8.11 -6.83
CA PRO A 440 -3.76 -8.66 -5.89
C PRO A 440 -2.55 -7.73 -5.79
N LEU A 441 -2.35 -7.12 -4.64
CA LEU A 441 -1.40 -6.04 -4.50
C LEU A 441 0.06 -6.48 -4.62
N ALA A 442 0.38 -7.69 -4.13
CA ALA A 442 1.69 -8.30 -4.31
C ALA A 442 2.03 -8.47 -5.80
N GLU A 443 1.07 -8.92 -6.61
CA GLU A 443 1.24 -9.02 -8.08
C GLU A 443 1.46 -7.64 -8.70
N VAL A 444 0.66 -6.64 -8.29
CA VAL A 444 0.83 -5.26 -8.77
C VAL A 444 2.23 -4.71 -8.47
N ILE A 445 2.74 -4.94 -7.25
CA ILE A 445 4.07 -4.47 -6.82
C ILE A 445 5.18 -5.21 -7.57
N GLU A 446 5.02 -6.52 -7.79
CA GLU A 446 5.96 -7.33 -8.56
C GLU A 446 6.10 -6.82 -10.00
N ILE A 447 4.98 -6.55 -10.69
CA ILE A 447 5.03 -5.96 -12.03
C ILE A 447 5.66 -4.57 -12.01
N CYS A 448 5.37 -3.73 -10.99
CA CYS A 448 6.03 -2.44 -10.83
C CYS A 448 7.55 -2.57 -10.72
N THR A 449 8.03 -3.59 -10.01
CA THR A 449 9.47 -3.87 -9.86
C THR A 449 10.11 -4.26 -11.19
N GLN A 450 9.44 -5.10 -11.97
CA GLN A 450 9.91 -5.54 -13.29
C GLN A 450 9.90 -4.44 -14.35
N MET A 451 9.05 -3.41 -14.21
CA MET A 451 9.02 -2.26 -15.13
C MET A 451 10.21 -1.30 -14.96
N LYS A 452 10.99 -1.41 -13.88
CA LYS A 452 12.18 -0.58 -13.73
C LYS A 452 13.21 -0.96 -14.80
N PRO A 453 13.70 -0.02 -15.61
CA PRO A 453 14.87 -0.29 -16.42
C PRO A 453 16.05 -0.57 -15.48
N PHE A 454 16.75 -1.69 -15.68
CA PHE A 454 18.01 -1.97 -15.02
C PHE A 454 19.00 -0.83 -15.33
N THR A 455 19.14 0.11 -14.41
CA THR A 455 20.20 1.11 -14.51
C THR A 455 21.47 0.46 -13.99
N LYS A 456 22.52 0.40 -14.83
CA LYS A 456 23.86 -0.12 -14.49
C LYS A 456 24.44 0.42 -13.17
N VAL A 457 23.91 1.52 -12.66
CA VAL A 457 24.30 2.17 -11.40
C VAL A 457 23.90 1.33 -10.17
N GLN A 458 22.77 0.60 -10.21
CA GLN A 458 22.32 -0.20 -9.05
C GLN A 458 23.10 -1.52 -8.88
N LEU A 459 23.69 -2.06 -9.95
CA LEU A 459 24.61 -3.21 -9.83
C LEU A 459 25.92 -2.83 -9.14
N VAL A 460 26.34 -1.57 -9.19
CA VAL A 460 27.53 -1.09 -8.47
C VAL A 460 27.23 -0.92 -6.99
N GLU A 461 26.06 -0.39 -6.60
CA GLU A 461 25.67 -0.31 -5.19
C GLU A 461 25.40 -1.68 -4.56
N LEU A 462 24.72 -2.59 -5.25
CA LEU A 462 24.50 -3.96 -4.75
C LEU A 462 25.80 -4.78 -4.66
N SER A 463 26.72 -4.61 -5.62
CA SER A 463 28.04 -5.26 -5.55
C SER A 463 28.98 -4.62 -4.52
N PHE A 464 28.85 -3.32 -4.23
CA PHE A 464 29.56 -2.68 -3.12
C PHE A 464 29.06 -3.21 -1.78
N TYR A 465 27.73 -3.35 -1.60
CA TYR A 465 27.18 -3.89 -0.36
C TYR A 465 27.55 -5.38 -0.15
N GLN A 466 27.51 -6.21 -1.20
CA GLN A 466 27.94 -7.61 -1.09
C GLN A 466 29.45 -7.75 -0.83
N ASN A 467 30.31 -6.95 -1.49
CA ASN A 467 31.76 -7.01 -1.25
C ASN A 467 32.18 -6.43 0.10
N THR A 468 31.42 -5.48 0.66
CA THR A 468 31.69 -4.94 2.01
C THR A 468 31.29 -5.95 3.09
N MET A 469 30.23 -6.74 2.87
CA MET A 469 29.86 -7.85 3.77
C MET A 469 30.89 -8.99 3.75
N PHE A 470 31.47 -9.31 2.59
CA PHE A 470 32.55 -10.30 2.50
C PHE A 470 33.87 -9.82 3.12
N PHE A 471 34.14 -8.51 3.13
CA PHE A 471 35.33 -7.96 3.80
C PHE A 471 35.21 -7.96 5.34
N PHE A 472 33.98 -7.92 5.88
CA PHE A 472 33.74 -8.01 7.33
C PHE A 472 33.58 -9.45 7.85
N LEU A 473 33.32 -10.42 6.98
CA LEU A 473 33.21 -11.85 7.34
C LEU A 473 34.49 -12.66 7.08
N GLY A 474 35.56 -12.00 6.62
CA GLY A 474 36.89 -12.62 6.40
C GLY A 474 37.96 -12.18 7.39
N ALA A 475 37.57 -11.53 8.49
CA ALA A 475 38.48 -11.06 9.54
C ALA A 475 38.05 -11.60 10.91
N GLU A 476 37.90 -12.91 11.03
CA GLU A 476 38.16 -13.70 12.26
C GLU A 476 38.84 -15.02 11.88
#